data_AF-A0A7L0EPQ5-F1
#
_entry.id   AF-A0A7L0EPQ5-F1
#
_cell.length_a   1.000
_cell.length_b   1.000
_cell.length_c   1.000
_cell.angle_alpha   90.00
_cell.angle_beta   90.00
_cell.angle_gamma   90.00
#
_symmetry.space_group_name_H-M   'P 1'
#
loop_
_entity.id
_entity.type
_entity.pdbx_description
1 polymer ?
#
loop_
_entity_poly.entity_id
_entity_poly.type
_entity_poly.pdbx_seq_one_letter_code
_entity_poly.pdbx_strand_id
1 'polypeptide(L)'
;WDFGFLLEALNVLSFTGQEPSFKSVLSKIRHEMILVHDLLDKLASEIEQQEKLKNLLKELQKSTERDQNEAQHLCENIPSHLLIAAQSCTSGPTAKCAEKAEVAEPKPAKKPTKETRFIKKVPLLTVEEFESIP
;
A
#
# COMPACT_ATOMS: atom_id res chain seq x y z
N TRP A 1 -12.22 -51.02 -35.33
CA TRP A 1 -11.42 -51.19 -34.11
C TRP A 1 -10.14 -51.86 -34.53
N ASP A 2 -9.07 -51.08 -34.70
CA ASP A 2 -7.79 -51.57 -35.23
C ASP A 2 -6.94 -52.09 -34.08
N PHE A 3 -6.67 -53.40 -34.11
CA PHE A 3 -5.86 -54.07 -33.09
C PHE A 3 -4.40 -53.57 -33.09
N GLY A 4 -3.89 -53.12 -34.24
CA GLY A 4 -2.56 -52.54 -34.36
C GLY A 4 -2.41 -51.26 -33.54
N PHE A 5 -3.40 -50.36 -33.63
CA PHE A 5 -3.44 -49.12 -32.85
C PHE A 5 -3.49 -49.36 -31.34
N LEU A 6 -4.25 -50.36 -30.89
CA LEU A 6 -4.32 -50.72 -29.47
C LEU A 6 -3.00 -51.31 -28.97
N LEU A 7 -2.33 -52.13 -29.77
CA LEU A 7 -1.04 -52.72 -29.42
C LEU A 7 0.05 -51.65 -29.33
N GLU A 8 0.02 -50.68 -30.24
CA GLU A 8 0.95 -49.54 -30.24
C GLU A 8 0.70 -48.63 -29.04
N ALA A 9 -0.56 -48.31 -28.74
CA ALA A 9 -0.91 -47.53 -27.54
C ALA A 9 -0.49 -48.25 -26.24
N LEU A 10 -0.67 -49.57 -26.16
CA LEU A 10 -0.24 -50.38 -25.01
C LEU A 10 1.28 -50.41 -24.87
N ASN A 11 2.01 -50.52 -25.98
CA ASN A 11 3.47 -50.52 -26.00
C ASN A 11 4.06 -49.16 -25.61
N VAL A 12 3.44 -48.06 -26.05
CA VAL A 12 3.80 -46.72 -25.59
C VAL A 12 3.57 -46.61 -24.08
N LEU A 13 2.44 -47.09 -23.56
CA LEU A 13 2.14 -47.04 -22.13
C LEU A 13 3.11 -47.88 -21.28
N SER A 14 3.50 -49.06 -21.75
CA SER A 14 4.44 -49.94 -21.05
C SER A 14 5.87 -49.39 -21.10
N PHE A 15 6.33 -48.90 -22.26
CA PHE A 15 7.67 -48.33 -22.43
C PHE A 15 7.84 -47.04 -21.62
N THR A 16 6.86 -46.14 -21.68
CA THR A 16 6.84 -44.89 -20.88
C THR A 16 6.75 -45.16 -19.38
N GLY A 17 6.16 -46.28 -18.95
CA GLY A 17 6.11 -46.65 -17.53
C GLY A 17 7.41 -47.25 -16.97
N GLN A 18 8.28 -47.79 -17.83
CA GLN A 18 9.42 -48.62 -17.42
C GLN A 18 10.75 -47.87 -17.37
N GLU A 19 10.94 -46.84 -18.21
CA GLU A 19 12.17 -46.04 -18.24
C GLU A 19 12.27 -45.12 -16.99
N PRO A 20 13.28 -45.28 -16.11
CA PRO A 20 13.36 -44.54 -14.85
C PRO A 20 13.50 -43.02 -15.01
N SER A 21 14.23 -42.59 -16.05
CA SER A 21 14.41 -41.18 -16.46
C SER A 21 13.07 -40.54 -16.84
N PHE A 22 12.27 -41.20 -17.67
CA PHE A 22 10.96 -40.71 -18.09
C PHE A 22 9.98 -40.63 -16.91
N LYS A 23 9.95 -41.64 -16.03
CA LYS A 23 9.14 -41.62 -14.81
C LYS A 23 9.49 -40.45 -13.90
N SER A 24 10.78 -40.12 -13.77
CA SER A 24 11.26 -38.95 -13.03
C SER A 24 10.76 -37.65 -13.67
N VAL A 25 10.85 -37.52 -15.00
CA VAL A 25 10.34 -36.34 -15.73
C VAL A 25 8.83 -36.18 -15.53
N LEU A 26 8.04 -37.25 -15.68
CA LEU A 26 6.59 -37.20 -15.42
C LEU A 26 6.26 -36.86 -13.96
N SER A 27 7.06 -37.34 -13.00
CA SER A 27 6.90 -36.97 -11.61
C SER A 27 7.14 -35.46 -11.42
N LYS A 28 8.21 -34.91 -12.01
CA LYS A 28 8.51 -33.47 -11.96
C LYS A 28 7.39 -32.65 -12.59
N ILE A 29 6.93 -33.02 -13.78
CA ILE A 29 5.81 -32.35 -14.46
C ILE A 29 4.57 -32.34 -13.57
N ARG A 30 4.24 -33.46 -12.92
CA ARG A 30 3.10 -33.52 -11.98
C ARG A 30 3.27 -32.56 -10.81
N HIS A 31 4.45 -32.53 -10.19
CA HIS A 31 4.72 -31.64 -9.06
C HIS A 31 4.63 -30.16 -9.49
N GLU A 32 5.25 -29.80 -10.62
CA GLU A 32 5.18 -28.44 -11.16
C GLU A 32 3.74 -28.04 -11.50
N MET A 33 2.93 -28.95 -12.05
CA MET A 33 1.53 -28.69 -12.37
C MET A 33 0.69 -28.42 -11.10
N ILE A 34 0.96 -29.13 -10.00
CA ILE A 34 0.34 -28.84 -8.70
C ILE A 34 0.78 -27.45 -8.20
N LEU A 35 2.07 -27.12 -8.27
CA LEU A 35 2.58 -25.81 -7.85
C LEU A 35 1.97 -24.66 -8.67
N VAL A 36 1.84 -24.84 -9.97
CA VAL A 36 1.20 -23.86 -10.87
C VAL A 36 -0.27 -23.68 -10.49
N HIS A 37 -1.00 -24.76 -10.23
CA HIS A 37 -2.38 -24.71 -9.79
C HIS A 37 -2.52 -23.89 -8.49
N ASP A 38 -1.72 -24.21 -7.48
CA ASP A 38 -1.74 -23.49 -6.20
C ASP A 38 -1.38 -22.00 -6.35
N LEU A 39 -0.47 -21.69 -7.27
CA LEU A 39 -0.11 -20.30 -7.58
C LEU A 39 -1.26 -19.55 -8.25
N LEU A 40 -1.98 -20.22 -9.17
CA LEU A 40 -3.15 -19.65 -9.83
C LEU A 40 -4.29 -19.40 -8.84
N ASP A 41 -4.53 -20.31 -7.91
CA ASP A 41 -5.53 -20.13 -6.85
C ASP A 41 -5.19 -18.91 -5.97
N LYS A 42 -3.91 -18.77 -5.59
CA LYS A 42 -3.43 -17.59 -4.85
C LYS A 42 -3.64 -16.31 -5.65
N LEU A 43 -3.27 -16.31 -6.93
CA LEU A 43 -3.45 -15.15 -7.80
C LEU A 43 -4.93 -14.75 -7.92
N ALA A 44 -5.82 -15.73 -8.10
CA ALA A 44 -7.26 -15.47 -8.15
C ALA A 44 -7.77 -14.83 -6.86
N SER A 45 -7.32 -15.35 -5.71
CA SER A 45 -7.69 -14.78 -4.41
C SER A 45 -7.16 -13.36 -4.22
N GLU A 46 -5.95 -13.07 -4.66
CA GLU A 46 -5.33 -11.74 -4.57
C GLU A 46 -6.08 -10.72 -5.45
N ILE A 47 -6.49 -11.12 -6.66
CA ILE A 47 -7.30 -10.28 -7.54
C ILE A 47 -8.62 -9.88 -6.87
N GLU A 48 -9.29 -10.84 -6.20
CA GLU A 48 -10.53 -10.56 -5.47
C GLU A 48 -10.30 -9.56 -4.31
N GLN A 49 -9.20 -9.71 -3.57
CA GLN A 49 -8.84 -8.77 -2.50
C GLN A 49 -8.53 -7.37 -3.04
N GLN A 50 -7.81 -7.27 -4.15
CA GLN A 50 -7.51 -5.99 -4.80
C GLN A 50 -8.79 -5.29 -5.27
N GLU A 51 -9.78 -6.03 -5.77
CA GLU A 51 -11.07 -5.46 -6.14
C GLU A 51 -11.82 -4.89 -4.92
N LYS A 52 -11.84 -5.62 -3.81
CA LYS A 52 -12.41 -5.15 -2.53
C LYS A 52 -11.72 -3.87 -2.06
N LEU A 53 -10.38 -3.86 -2.06
CA LEU A 53 -9.59 -2.71 -1.65
C LEU A 53 -9.84 -1.49 -2.54
N LYS A 54 -9.90 -1.68 -3.86
CA LYS A 54 -10.26 -0.63 -4.82
C LYS A 54 -11.62 -0.01 -4.50
N ASN A 55 -12.61 -0.82 -4.16
CA ASN A 55 -13.95 -0.33 -3.85
C ASN A 55 -13.97 0.45 -2.53
N LEU A 56 -13.27 -0.03 -1.50
CA LEU A 56 -13.07 0.70 -0.24
C LEU A 56 -12.38 2.05 -0.46
N LEU A 57 -11.34 2.09 -1.30
CA LEU A 57 -10.62 3.32 -1.61
C LEU A 57 -11.53 4.36 -2.30
N LYS A 58 -12.42 3.93 -3.19
CA LYS A 58 -13.42 4.82 -3.82
C LYS A 58 -14.40 5.39 -2.81
N GLU A 59 -14.88 4.58 -1.86
CA GLU A 59 -15.78 5.08 -0.81
C GLU A 59 -15.08 6.04 0.14
N LEU A 60 -13.82 5.75 0.49
CA LEU A 60 -13.00 6.67 1.29
C LEU A 60 -12.80 8.01 0.57
N GLN A 61 -12.46 7.97 -0.72
CA GLN A 61 -12.29 9.19 -1.53
C GLN A 61 -13.57 10.04 -1.52
N LYS A 62 -14.74 9.43 -1.76
CA LYS A 62 -16.03 10.14 -1.69
C LYS A 62 -16.30 10.72 -0.31
N SER A 63 -15.93 10.02 0.77
CA SER A 63 -16.09 10.55 2.12
C SER A 63 -15.20 11.77 2.35
N THR A 64 -13.91 11.66 2.00
CA THR A 64 -12.95 12.75 2.13
C THR A 64 -13.37 13.99 1.34
N GLU A 65 -13.89 13.82 0.12
CA GLU A 65 -14.38 14.93 -0.70
C GLU A 65 -15.56 15.65 -0.04
N ARG A 66 -16.50 14.90 0.56
CA ARG A 66 -17.62 15.49 1.32
C ARG A 66 -17.13 16.25 2.54
N ASP A 67 -16.23 15.65 3.32
CA ASP A 67 -15.70 16.25 4.54
C ASP A 67 -14.90 17.52 4.21
N GLN A 68 -14.13 17.51 3.13
CA GLN A 68 -13.41 18.68 2.63
C GLN A 68 -14.38 19.79 2.20
N ASN A 69 -15.43 19.45 1.44
CA ASN A 69 -16.41 20.43 1.00
C ASN A 69 -17.18 21.05 2.19
N GLU A 70 -17.53 20.25 3.19
CA GLU A 70 -18.15 20.73 4.42
C GLU A 70 -17.21 21.66 5.19
N ALA A 71 -15.94 21.26 5.38
CA ALA A 71 -14.94 22.11 6.03
C ALA A 71 -14.73 23.44 5.30
N GLN A 72 -14.70 23.41 3.95
CA GLN A 72 -14.60 24.61 3.14
C GLN A 72 -15.82 25.51 3.33
N HIS A 73 -17.04 24.98 3.26
CA HIS A 73 -18.25 25.75 3.51
C HIS A 73 -18.25 26.39 4.91
N LEU A 74 -17.84 25.66 5.94
CA LEU A 74 -17.72 26.20 7.29
C LEU A 74 -16.71 27.36 7.35
N CYS A 75 -15.57 27.23 6.67
CA CYS A 75 -14.56 28.29 6.61
C CYS A 75 -15.06 29.55 5.87
N GLU A 76 -15.82 29.38 4.80
CA GLU A 76 -16.37 30.49 4.01
C GLU A 76 -17.52 31.22 4.72
N ASN A 77 -18.23 30.54 5.64
CA ASN A 77 -19.41 31.06 6.31
C ASN A 77 -19.18 31.47 7.77
N ILE A 78 -17.92 31.67 8.19
CA ILE A 78 -17.63 32.14 9.56
C ILE A 78 -18.18 33.56 9.73
N PRO A 79 -19.11 33.80 10.68
CA PRO A 79 -19.59 35.14 10.96
C PRO A 79 -18.45 36.07 11.36
N SER A 80 -18.45 37.29 10.79
CA SER A 80 -17.42 38.30 11.05
C SER A 80 -17.21 38.64 12.53
N HIS A 81 -18.27 38.54 13.34
CA HIS A 81 -18.19 38.77 14.79
C HIS A 81 -17.44 37.66 15.55
N LEU A 82 -17.38 36.43 15.02
CA LEU A 82 -16.58 35.34 15.60
C LEU A 82 -15.10 35.45 15.21
N LEU A 83 -14.79 36.01 14.05
CA LEU A 83 -13.40 36.28 13.62
C LEU A 83 -12.71 37.31 14.53
N ILE A 84 -13.46 38.27 15.08
CA ILE A 84 -12.96 39.31 15.99
C ILE A 84 -12.59 38.71 17.36
N ALA A 85 -13.35 37.72 17.84
CA ALA A 85 -13.06 37.03 19.10
C ALA A 85 -11.79 36.15 19.05
N ALA A 86 -11.43 35.63 17.86
CA ALA A 86 -10.17 34.91 17.67
C ALA A 86 -8.94 35.85 17.73
N GLN A 87 -9.08 37.09 17.25
CA GLN A 87 -8.02 38.10 17.26
C GLN A 87 -7.79 38.73 18.63
N SER A 88 -8.82 38.85 19.48
CA SER A 88 -8.67 39.39 20.83
C SER A 88 -8.12 38.39 21.86
N CYS A 89 -8.01 37.10 21.51
CA CYS A 89 -7.55 36.05 22.42
C CYS A 89 -6.18 35.44 22.08
N THR A 90 -5.47 35.86 21.02
CA THR A 90 -4.16 35.26 20.70
C THR A 90 -3.10 36.27 20.26
N SER A 91 -2.12 36.49 21.13
CA SER A 91 -0.73 36.73 20.72
C SER A 91 -0.17 35.41 20.17
N GLY A 92 -0.20 35.19 18.84
CA GLY A 92 0.40 34.02 18.20
C GLY A 92 -0.25 33.68 16.84
N PRO A 93 0.52 33.17 15.85
CA PRO A 93 0.32 33.48 14.44
C PRO A 93 -0.92 32.83 13.83
N THR A 94 -1.69 33.67 13.15
CA THR A 94 -2.80 33.32 12.26
C THR A 94 -2.36 32.27 11.24
N ALA A 95 -2.79 31.02 11.42
CA ALA A 95 -2.78 30.02 10.37
C ALA A 95 -3.87 30.38 9.36
N LYS A 96 -3.52 31.22 8.38
CA LYS A 96 -4.23 31.18 7.10
C LYS A 96 -4.03 29.78 6.53
N CYS A 97 -5.13 29.09 6.29
CA CYS A 97 -5.17 27.91 5.45
C CYS A 97 -4.71 28.34 4.05
N ALA A 98 -3.41 28.26 3.81
CA ALA A 98 -2.77 28.50 2.54
C ALA A 98 -1.75 27.39 2.34
N GLU A 99 -2.15 26.44 1.50
CA GLU A 99 -1.27 25.59 0.74
C GLU A 99 -0.22 26.46 0.02
N LYS A 100 1.03 26.42 0.52
CA LYS A 100 2.26 26.31 -0.27
C LYS A 100 3.45 26.25 0.69
N ALA A 101 4.12 25.12 0.66
CA ALA A 101 5.44 24.95 1.24
C ALA A 101 6.43 25.88 0.54
N GLU A 102 7.13 26.70 1.31
CA GLU A 102 8.49 27.09 0.98
C GLU A 102 9.30 27.22 2.26
N VAL A 103 10.45 26.55 2.24
CA VAL A 103 11.37 26.33 3.35
C VAL A 103 12.12 27.63 3.63
N ALA A 104 12.03 28.15 4.85
CA ALA A 104 12.99 29.12 5.37
C ALA A 104 13.27 28.86 6.86
N GLU A 105 14.52 28.50 7.11
CA GLU A 105 15.13 28.11 8.38
C GLU A 105 15.10 29.25 9.43
N PRO A 106 14.71 29.03 10.70
CA PRO A 106 14.76 30.07 11.72
C PRO A 106 16.05 29.99 12.56
N LYS A 107 16.84 31.08 12.57
CA LYS A 107 17.91 31.32 13.55
C LYS A 107 17.34 31.77 14.92
N PRO A 108 18.08 31.56 16.03
CA PRO A 108 17.51 31.38 17.36
C PRO A 108 17.53 32.67 18.23
N ALA A 109 16.48 32.89 19.03
CA ALA A 109 16.53 33.84 20.15
C ALA A 109 15.61 33.46 21.33
N LYS A 110 16.26 32.91 22.38
CA LYS A 110 16.10 33.07 23.84
C LYS A 110 14.76 32.73 24.57
N LYS A 111 14.94 31.88 25.59
CA LYS A 111 14.00 31.16 26.52
C LYS A 111 13.15 32.06 27.44
N PRO A 112 12.06 31.54 28.04
CA PRO A 112 12.14 30.90 29.38
C PRO A 112 11.30 29.60 29.49
N THR A 113 11.88 28.45 29.89
CA THR A 113 12.01 27.88 31.25
C THR A 113 10.86 26.92 31.65
N LYS A 114 11.17 25.62 31.46
CA LYS A 114 10.75 24.41 32.21
C LYS A 114 9.29 23.92 32.11
N GLU A 115 9.11 22.88 31.30
CA GLU A 115 8.64 21.56 31.76
C GLU A 115 9.29 20.46 30.90
N THR A 116 10.12 19.63 31.52
CA THR A 116 11.04 18.71 30.82
C THR A 116 10.41 17.33 30.69
N ARG A 117 9.58 17.11 29.66
CA ARG A 117 9.34 15.76 29.14
C ARG A 117 10.45 15.47 28.13
N PHE A 118 11.40 14.62 28.51
CA PHE A 118 12.51 14.20 27.65
C PHE A 118 11.99 13.34 26.50
N ILE A 119 11.48 13.97 25.46
CA ILE A 119 11.30 13.30 24.17
C ILE A 119 12.71 13.17 23.59
N LYS A 120 13.26 11.95 23.61
CA LYS A 120 14.48 11.62 22.88
C LYS A 120 14.16 11.80 21.39
N LYS A 121 14.52 12.95 20.83
CA LYS A 121 14.58 13.17 19.39
C LYS A 121 15.60 12.18 18.83
N VAL A 122 15.12 11.09 18.26
CA VAL A 122 15.93 10.27 17.36
C VAL A 122 16.21 11.11 16.11
N PRO A 123 17.46 11.15 15.61
CA PRO A 123 17.77 11.79 14.34
C PRO A 123 16.88 11.20 13.26
N LEU A 124 16.24 12.07 12.47
CA LEU A 124 15.55 11.64 11.27
C LEU A 124 16.62 11.25 10.25
N LEU A 125 16.50 10.06 9.68
CA LEU A 125 17.39 9.59 8.62
C LEU A 125 17.33 10.59 7.46
N THR A 126 18.51 10.98 6.97
CA THR A 126 18.60 11.79 5.75
C THR A 126 18.35 10.91 4.52
N VAL A 127 17.92 11.52 3.42
CA VAL A 127 17.57 10.80 2.18
C VAL A 127 18.78 10.03 1.64
N GLU A 128 19.98 10.60 1.75
CA GLU A 128 21.24 9.95 1.35
C GLU A 128 21.60 8.75 2.23
N GLU A 129 21.26 8.77 3.52
CA GLU A 129 21.46 7.60 4.40
C GLU A 129 20.50 6.45 4.05
N PHE A 130 19.25 6.76 3.67
CA PHE A 130 18.25 5.75 3.32
C PHE A 130 18.58 5.03 2.00
N GLU A 131 19.11 5.74 1.01
CA GLU A 131 19.49 5.17 -0.29
C GLU A 131 20.76 4.30 -0.23
N SER A 132 21.51 4.36 0.87
CA SER A 132 22.72 3.55 1.07
C SER A 132 22.46 2.17 1.70
N ILE A 133 21.20 1.83 1.99
CA ILE A 133 20.82 0.53 2.55
C ILE A 133 20.62 -0.47 1.40
N PRO A 134 21.34 -1.61 1.37
CA PRO A 134 21.34 -2.58 0.26
C PRO A 134 19.98 -3.24 -0.05
#